data_AF-A0A7Y7P8X4-F1
#
_entry.id   AF-A0A7Y7P8X4-F1
#
_cell.length_a   1.000
_cell.length_b   1.000
_cell.length_c   1.000
_cell.angle_alpha   90.00
_cell.angle_beta   90.00
_cell.angle_gamma   90.00
#
_symmetry.space_group_name_H-M   'P 1'
#
loop_
_entity.id
_entity.type
_entity.pdbx_description
1 polymer ?
#
loop_
_entity_poly.entity_id
_entity_poly.type
_entity_poly.pdbx_seq_one_letter_code
_entity_poly.pdbx_strand_id
1 'polypeptide(L)'
;MNSKAKKEQSYGLIEARTAYILLGLCLTLGFLISCSQDKTSSKPSNEQTRTTGIQTQPLSLDDHTTYEKILAKDSLNTDARLKLAAYYYLNKDYNKALYHFLIVHTIDKNNMAALFNLGNINYDLEQNEEAIPYYEKFLAKDKSNYNVRCDLATCYIRLNKYDKAINLLKENIQANYNHLQSHFNLSYALKQSGKITEANEEMNVYQKLKSKQ
;
A
#
# COMPACT_ATOMS: atom_id res chain seq x y z
N MET A 1 18.06 58.04 -16.35
CA MET A 1 18.05 57.46 -17.72
C MET A 1 18.28 55.96 -17.56
N ASN A 2 17.46 55.00 -17.96
CA ASN A 2 16.23 55.01 -18.74
C ASN A 2 15.38 53.78 -18.31
N SER A 3 14.36 53.99 -17.47
CA SER A 3 13.40 52.95 -17.03
C SER A 3 12.41 52.54 -18.14
N LYS A 4 12.43 53.18 -19.31
CA LYS A 4 11.62 52.79 -20.46
C LYS A 4 12.16 51.56 -21.19
N ALA A 5 13.47 51.32 -21.19
CA ALA A 5 14.08 50.19 -21.92
C ALA A 5 13.77 48.80 -21.32
N LYS A 6 13.44 48.73 -20.02
CA LYS A 6 13.09 47.45 -19.36
C LYS A 6 11.62 47.06 -19.52
N LYS A 7 10.74 47.99 -19.91
CA LYS A 7 9.32 47.70 -20.17
C LYS A 7 9.09 47.16 -21.58
N GLU A 8 9.88 47.55 -22.58
CA GLU A 8 9.74 47.08 -23.96
C GLU A 8 10.18 45.62 -24.16
N GLN A 9 11.05 45.08 -23.30
CA GLN A 9 11.45 43.67 -23.35
C GLN A 9 10.42 42.68 -22.76
N SER A 10 9.40 43.19 -22.06
CA SER A 10 8.32 42.39 -21.47
C SER A 10 7.13 42.17 -22.40
N TYR A 11 6.95 43.01 -23.43
CA TYR A 11 5.85 42.90 -24.39
C TYR A 11 6.12 41.91 -25.53
N GLY A 12 7.39 41.63 -25.86
CA GLY A 12 7.76 40.67 -26.93
C GLY A 12 7.69 39.18 -26.56
N LEU A 13 7.49 38.83 -25.29
CA LEU A 13 7.40 37.44 -24.82
C LEU A 13 5.97 36.96 -24.56
N ILE A 14 4.99 37.87 -24.57
CA ILE A 14 3.57 37.54 -24.37
C ILE A 14 2.92 37.14 -25.71
N GLU A 15 3.42 37.64 -26.84
CA GLU A 15 2.90 37.31 -28.18
C GLU A 15 3.32 35.93 -28.69
N ALA A 16 4.29 35.26 -28.06
CA ALA A 16 4.70 33.90 -28.42
C ALA A 16 3.83 32.79 -27.79
N ARG A 17 2.95 33.13 -26.82
CA ARG A 17 2.09 32.14 -26.13
C ARG A 17 0.64 32.12 -26.61
N THR A 18 0.21 33.10 -27.40
CA THR A 18 -1.15 33.15 -27.98
C THR A 18 -1.25 32.57 -29.40
N ALA A 19 -0.11 32.24 -30.03
CA ALA A 19 -0.07 31.65 -31.37
C ALA A 19 -0.35 30.14 -31.43
N TYR A 20 -0.54 29.45 -30.29
CA TYR A 20 -0.81 28.00 -30.24
C TYR A 20 -2.29 27.62 -30.00
N ILE A 21 -3.22 28.58 -30.06
CA ILE A 21 -4.66 28.32 -29.78
C ILE A 21 -5.53 28.27 -31.05
N LEU A 22 -5.00 28.50 -32.25
CA LEU A 22 -5.84 28.47 -33.46
C LEU A 22 -5.12 27.76 -34.62
N LEU A 23 -5.33 26.45 -34.74
CA LEU A 23 -5.35 25.70 -36.01
C LEU A 23 -5.73 24.23 -35.74
N GLY A 24 -6.99 23.88 -36.03
CA GLY A 24 -7.47 22.49 -35.98
C GLY A 24 -8.98 22.31 -35.82
N LEU A 25 -9.79 23.14 -36.50
CA LEU A 25 -11.23 22.90 -36.68
C LEU A 25 -11.39 21.59 -37.49
N CYS A 26 -12.12 20.60 -36.98
CA CYS A 26 -13.56 20.41 -37.16
C CYS A 26 -13.94 20.10 -38.63
N LEU A 27 -14.37 18.86 -38.88
CA LEU A 27 -15.22 18.28 -39.95
C LEU A 27 -14.87 16.76 -39.95
N THR A 28 -15.75 15.79 -39.72
CA THR A 28 -17.11 15.59 -40.21
C THR A 28 -17.97 14.72 -39.27
N LEU A 29 -19.27 15.03 -39.27
CA LEU A 29 -20.40 14.31 -38.67
C LEU A 29 -20.48 12.80 -38.98
N GLY A 30 -21.03 12.06 -38.01
CA GLY A 30 -22.14 11.12 -38.26
C GLY A 30 -21.79 9.62 -38.21
N PHE A 31 -22.21 8.93 -37.14
CA PHE A 31 -23.30 7.95 -37.19
C PHE A 31 -23.67 7.51 -35.76
N LEU A 32 -24.97 7.59 -35.46
CA LEU A 32 -25.65 7.10 -34.27
C LEU A 32 -26.04 5.61 -34.46
N ILE A 33 -26.39 4.95 -33.33
CA ILE A 33 -27.13 3.66 -33.19
C ILE A 33 -26.17 2.44 -33.17
N SER A 34 -26.19 1.47 -32.23
CA SER A 34 -27.22 1.04 -31.28
C SER A 34 -26.63 0.45 -30.01
N CYS A 35 -27.43 0.59 -28.95
CA CYS A 35 -27.51 -0.30 -27.80
C CYS A 35 -27.87 -1.74 -28.24
N SER A 36 -27.22 -2.76 -27.68
CA SER A 36 -27.89 -4.02 -27.33
C SER A 36 -27.06 -4.81 -26.31
N GLN A 37 -27.74 -5.16 -25.23
CA GLN A 37 -27.33 -6.18 -24.27
C GLN A 37 -27.07 -7.50 -25.00
N ASP A 38 -26.14 -8.31 -24.49
CA ASP A 38 -26.48 -9.72 -24.37
C ASP A 38 -25.97 -10.32 -23.08
N LYS A 39 -26.94 -10.81 -22.31
CA LYS A 39 -26.76 -11.69 -21.16
C LYS A 39 -26.73 -13.10 -21.73
N THR A 40 -25.63 -13.82 -21.53
CA THR A 40 -25.71 -15.28 -21.46
C THR A 40 -25.10 -15.74 -20.16
N SER A 41 -25.99 -16.31 -19.35
CA SER A 41 -25.75 -17.03 -18.12
C SER A 41 -24.84 -18.23 -18.31
N SER A 42 -23.89 -18.41 -17.39
CA SER A 42 -23.57 -19.71 -16.83
C SER A 42 -22.95 -19.54 -15.44
N LYS A 43 -23.64 -20.03 -14.41
CA LYS A 43 -22.99 -20.49 -13.17
C LYS A 43 -22.40 -21.88 -13.48
N PRO A 44 -21.26 -22.24 -12.87
CA PRO A 44 -21.41 -23.20 -11.78
C PRO A 44 -20.55 -22.87 -10.54
N SER A 45 -21.12 -23.30 -9.40
CA SER A 45 -20.52 -23.80 -8.16
C SER A 45 -19.11 -23.36 -7.71
N ASN A 46 -19.09 -22.80 -6.49
CA ASN A 46 -18.13 -23.05 -5.41
C ASN A 46 -16.74 -23.55 -5.79
N GLU A 47 -15.76 -22.66 -5.63
CA GLU A 47 -14.48 -23.07 -5.04
C GLU A 47 -13.93 -21.92 -4.19
N GLN A 48 -13.85 -22.18 -2.90
CA GLN A 48 -13.17 -21.32 -1.94
C GLN A 48 -11.67 -21.39 -2.23
N THR A 49 -11.08 -20.28 -2.63
CA THR A 49 -9.66 -20.01 -2.39
C THR A 49 -9.50 -18.60 -1.83
N ARG A 50 -9.83 -18.46 -0.54
CA ARG A 50 -9.28 -17.41 0.31
C ARG A 50 -7.86 -17.80 0.69
N THR A 51 -6.89 -17.45 -0.15
CA THR A 51 -5.48 -17.34 0.23
C THR A 51 -4.75 -16.47 -0.79
N THR A 52 -4.61 -15.17 -0.51
CA THR A 52 -3.50 -14.38 -1.08
C THR A 52 -2.77 -13.66 0.05
N GLY A 53 -2.37 -14.42 1.07
CA GLY A 53 -0.94 -14.40 1.38
C GLY A 53 -0.30 -15.04 0.16
N ILE A 54 0.58 -14.31 -0.54
CA ILE A 54 1.29 -14.86 -1.68
C ILE A 54 1.99 -16.12 -1.15
N GLN A 55 1.49 -17.31 -1.49
CA GLN A 55 2.26 -18.53 -1.36
C GLN A 55 3.40 -18.37 -2.35
N THR A 56 4.50 -17.78 -1.90
CA THR A 56 5.76 -17.90 -2.59
C THR A 56 6.16 -19.36 -2.46
N GLN A 57 6.14 -20.10 -3.57
CA GLN A 57 7.01 -21.26 -3.70
C GLN A 57 8.41 -20.89 -3.20
N PRO A 58 9.18 -21.85 -2.63
CA PRO A 58 10.53 -21.56 -2.17
C PRO A 58 11.33 -20.98 -3.34
N LEU A 59 11.61 -19.67 -3.29
CA LEU A 59 12.43 -18.99 -4.28
C LEU A 59 13.81 -19.64 -4.19
N SER A 60 14.25 -20.23 -5.30
CA SER A 60 15.51 -20.98 -5.34
C SER A 60 16.69 -20.02 -5.22
N LEU A 61 17.83 -20.50 -4.72
CA LEU A 61 19.02 -19.66 -4.50
C LEU A 61 19.53 -18.95 -5.78
N ASP A 62 19.13 -19.40 -6.98
CA ASP A 62 19.49 -18.85 -8.29
C ASP A 62 18.61 -17.66 -8.76
N ASP A 63 17.62 -17.27 -7.96
CA ASP A 63 16.57 -16.36 -8.43
C ASP A 63 17.05 -14.89 -8.52
N HIS A 64 17.91 -14.43 -7.61
CA HIS A 64 18.34 -13.03 -7.59
C HIS A 64 19.17 -12.63 -8.83
N THR A 65 20.15 -13.46 -9.23
CA THR A 65 20.96 -13.27 -10.44
C THR A 65 20.10 -13.25 -11.70
N THR A 66 19.03 -14.05 -11.71
CA THR A 66 18.07 -14.08 -12.83
C THR A 66 17.32 -12.75 -12.95
N TYR A 67 16.84 -12.21 -11.82
CA TYR A 67 16.18 -10.90 -11.81
C TYR A 67 17.14 -9.77 -12.16
N GLU A 68 18.38 -9.80 -11.69
CA GLU A 68 19.41 -8.82 -12.07
C GLU A 68 19.67 -8.82 -13.58
N LYS A 69 19.77 -10.00 -14.21
CA LYS A 69 19.91 -10.11 -15.67
C LYS A 69 18.71 -9.54 -16.43
N ILE A 70 17.49 -9.70 -15.90
CA ILE A 70 16.28 -9.08 -16.47
C ILE A 70 16.39 -7.56 -16.36
N LEU A 71 16.78 -7.04 -15.20
CA LEU A 71 16.90 -5.60 -14.96
C LEU A 71 18.05 -4.94 -15.74
N ALA A 72 19.08 -5.70 -16.12
CA ALA A 72 20.13 -5.24 -17.02
C ALA A 72 19.60 -5.01 -18.45
N LYS A 73 18.58 -5.77 -18.88
CA LYS A 73 17.95 -5.62 -20.21
C LYS A 73 16.79 -4.62 -20.18
N ASP A 74 16.00 -4.66 -19.11
CA ASP A 74 14.85 -3.79 -18.88
C ASP A 74 14.87 -3.30 -17.44
N SER A 75 15.47 -2.12 -17.25
CA SER A 75 15.59 -1.52 -15.93
C SER A 75 14.25 -1.10 -15.32
N LEU A 76 13.14 -1.05 -16.07
CA LEU A 76 11.83 -0.66 -15.54
C LEU A 76 10.94 -1.87 -15.26
N ASN A 77 11.45 -3.10 -15.43
CA ASN A 77 10.70 -4.32 -15.20
C ASN A 77 10.25 -4.44 -13.74
N THR A 78 8.97 -4.11 -13.49
CA THR A 78 8.43 -4.03 -12.12
C THR A 78 8.31 -5.41 -11.46
N ASP A 79 7.96 -6.45 -12.21
CA ASP A 79 7.84 -7.82 -11.69
C ASP A 79 9.20 -8.35 -11.20
N ALA A 80 10.25 -8.20 -12.02
CA ALA A 80 11.60 -8.59 -11.63
C ALA A 80 12.10 -7.79 -10.42
N ARG A 81 11.79 -6.48 -10.34
CA ARG A 81 12.13 -5.66 -9.17
C ARG A 81 11.41 -6.15 -7.91
N LEU A 82 10.12 -6.45 -7.98
CA LEU A 82 9.35 -6.96 -6.84
C LEU A 82 9.91 -8.29 -6.33
N LYS A 83 10.23 -9.22 -7.23
CA LYS A 83 10.79 -10.53 -6.86
C LYS A 83 12.19 -10.43 -6.27
N LEU A 84 13.04 -9.57 -6.85
CA LEU A 84 14.37 -9.28 -6.30
C LEU A 84 14.30 -8.58 -4.93
N ALA A 85 13.37 -7.63 -4.76
CA ALA A 85 13.14 -6.97 -3.49
C ALA A 85 12.66 -7.95 -2.41
N ALA A 86 11.73 -8.85 -2.76
CA ALA A 86 11.25 -9.89 -1.87
C ALA A 86 12.37 -10.88 -1.48
N TYR A 87 13.25 -11.24 -2.42
CA TYR A 87 14.44 -12.04 -2.12
C TYR A 87 15.33 -11.35 -1.08
N TYR A 88 15.64 -10.07 -1.25
CA TYR A 88 16.46 -9.33 -0.27
C TYR A 88 15.75 -9.19 1.08
N TYR A 89 14.43 -8.99 1.09
CA TYR A 89 13.64 -8.93 2.32
C TYR A 89 13.71 -10.23 3.12
N LEU A 90 13.52 -11.38 2.46
CA LEU A 90 13.61 -12.71 3.10
C LEU A 90 15.02 -13.00 3.64
N ASN A 91 16.06 -12.48 2.99
CA ASN A 91 17.44 -12.56 3.46
C ASN A 91 17.81 -11.46 4.47
N LYS A 92 16.84 -10.65 4.92
CA LYS A 92 17.02 -9.53 5.87
C LYS A 92 17.98 -8.45 5.38
N ASP A 93 18.27 -8.39 4.08
CA ASP A 93 18.98 -7.27 3.45
C ASP A 93 17.97 -6.14 3.18
N TYR A 94 17.49 -5.52 4.25
CA TYR A 94 16.44 -4.51 4.19
C TYR A 94 16.81 -3.30 3.35
N ASN A 95 18.10 -2.94 3.29
CA ASN A 95 18.57 -1.82 2.49
C ASN A 95 18.35 -2.07 0.99
N LYS A 96 18.74 -3.25 0.49
CA LYS A 96 18.50 -3.59 -0.92
C LYS A 96 17.02 -3.81 -1.20
N ALA A 97 16.29 -4.45 -0.29
CA ALA A 97 14.85 -4.62 -0.42
C ALA A 97 14.14 -3.27 -0.57
N LEU A 98 14.45 -2.32 0.33
CA LEU A 98 13.90 -0.97 0.33
C LEU A 98 14.23 -0.24 -0.98
N TYR A 99 15.47 -0.31 -1.45
CA TYR A 99 15.87 0.27 -2.73
C TYR A 99 14.98 -0.19 -3.89
N HIS A 100 14.80 -1.51 -4.05
CA HIS A 100 13.99 -2.04 -5.14
C HIS A 100 12.50 -1.74 -4.99
N PHE A 101 11.94 -1.85 -3.78
CA PHE A 101 10.53 -1.51 -3.53
C PHE A 101 10.24 -0.02 -3.74
N LEU A 102 11.16 0.87 -3.35
CA LEU A 102 11.01 2.31 -3.60
C LEU A 102 10.98 2.61 -5.10
N ILE A 103 11.81 1.95 -5.91
CA ILE A 103 11.75 2.12 -7.38
C ILE A 103 10.41 1.63 -7.94
N VAL A 104 9.90 0.50 -7.46
CA VAL A 104 8.55 0.06 -7.85
C VAL A 104 7.51 1.11 -7.46
N HIS A 105 7.63 1.71 -6.28
CA HIS A 105 6.74 2.76 -5.81
C HIS A 105 6.86 4.07 -6.62
N THR A 106 8.03 4.40 -7.16
CA THR A 106 8.16 5.57 -8.05
C THR A 106 7.51 5.33 -9.41
N ILE A 107 7.58 4.10 -9.92
CA ILE A 107 6.94 3.69 -11.19
C ILE A 107 5.41 3.62 -11.02
N ASP A 108 4.94 2.90 -10.01
CA ASP A 108 3.52 2.77 -9.67
C ASP A 108 3.31 3.00 -8.17
N LYS A 109 2.82 4.21 -7.86
CA LYS A 109 2.55 4.63 -6.49
C LYS A 109 1.47 3.78 -5.80
N ASN A 110 0.64 3.06 -6.55
CA ASN A 110 -0.48 2.26 -6.03
C ASN A 110 -0.20 0.76 -6.10
N ASN A 111 1.02 0.34 -6.41
CA ASN A 111 1.39 -1.06 -6.44
C ASN A 111 1.24 -1.69 -5.04
N MET A 112 0.28 -2.59 -4.88
CA MET A 112 -0.08 -3.17 -3.59
C MET A 112 1.07 -3.94 -2.93
N ALA A 113 1.87 -4.66 -3.72
CA ALA A 113 3.02 -5.41 -3.21
C ALA A 113 4.11 -4.48 -2.69
N ALA A 114 4.40 -3.38 -3.39
CA ALA A 114 5.35 -2.38 -2.91
C ALA A 114 4.85 -1.69 -1.65
N LEU A 115 3.59 -1.26 -1.60
CA LEU A 115 3.02 -0.62 -0.40
C LEU A 115 3.09 -1.53 0.82
N PHE A 116 2.70 -2.79 0.68
CA PHE A 116 2.76 -3.77 1.77
C PHE A 116 4.19 -3.97 2.29
N ASN A 117 5.14 -4.24 1.39
CA ASN A 117 6.51 -4.55 1.80
C ASN A 117 7.27 -3.31 2.28
N LEU A 118 7.00 -2.12 1.74
CA LEU A 118 7.54 -0.87 2.29
C LEU A 118 7.04 -0.64 3.71
N GLY A 119 5.75 -0.87 3.97
CA GLY A 119 5.21 -0.83 5.33
C GLY A 119 5.93 -1.80 6.27
N ASN A 120 6.05 -3.07 5.87
CA ASN A 120 6.70 -4.10 6.69
C ASN A 120 8.18 -3.83 6.95
N ILE A 121 8.94 -3.42 5.94
CA ILE A 121 10.36 -3.09 6.12
C ILE A 121 10.52 -1.95 7.12
N ASN A 122 9.75 -0.87 6.99
CA ASN A 122 9.82 0.24 7.94
C ASN A 122 9.36 -0.20 9.34
N TYR A 123 8.34 -1.05 9.45
CA TYR A 123 7.90 -1.63 10.72
C TYR A 123 8.98 -2.49 11.40
N ASP A 124 9.67 -3.33 10.63
CA ASP A 124 10.75 -4.21 11.09
C ASP A 124 12.01 -3.42 11.47
N LEU A 125 12.24 -2.27 10.84
CA LEU A 125 13.29 -1.30 11.17
C LEU A 125 12.90 -0.34 12.31
N GLU A 126 11.73 -0.52 12.91
CA GLU A 126 11.15 0.35 13.95
C GLU A 126 10.93 1.81 13.50
N GLN A 127 10.94 2.06 12.20
CA GLN A 127 10.61 3.32 11.52
C GLN A 127 9.08 3.46 11.41
N ASN A 128 8.43 3.59 12.56
CA ASN A 128 6.98 3.49 12.67
C ASN A 128 6.26 4.65 11.97
N GLU A 129 6.82 5.86 11.99
CA GLU A 129 6.31 7.03 11.26
C GLU A 129 6.29 6.80 9.75
N GLU A 130 7.34 6.19 9.21
CA GLU A 130 7.50 5.89 7.80
C GLU A 130 6.60 4.72 7.35
N ALA A 131 6.35 3.74 8.23
CA ALA A 131 5.49 2.60 7.94
C ALA A 131 4.01 2.98 7.76
N ILE A 132 3.51 3.90 8.61
CA ILE A 132 2.09 4.33 8.65
C ILE A 132 1.51 4.70 7.28
N PRO A 133 2.10 5.64 6.49
CA PRO A 133 1.51 6.06 5.22
C PRO A 133 1.41 4.92 4.20
N TYR A 134 2.34 3.96 4.21
CA TYR A 134 2.28 2.80 3.33
C TYR A 134 1.14 1.85 3.72
N TYR A 135 0.98 1.56 5.01
CA TYR A 135 -0.12 0.76 5.50
C TYR A 135 -1.49 1.41 5.30
N GLU A 136 -1.62 2.72 5.56
CA GLU A 136 -2.87 3.45 5.31
C GLU A 136 -3.26 3.39 3.83
N LYS A 137 -2.28 3.57 2.94
CA LYS A 137 -2.52 3.50 1.49
C LYS A 137 -2.86 2.08 1.02
N PHE A 138 -2.23 1.05 1.59
CA PHE A 138 -2.56 -0.35 1.34
C PHE A 138 -4.00 -0.66 1.78
N LEU A 139 -4.37 -0.30 3.01
CA LEU A 139 -5.69 -0.53 3.60
C LEU A 139 -6.80 0.25 2.91
N ALA A 140 -6.50 1.37 2.24
CA ALA A 140 -7.46 2.07 1.39
C ALA A 140 -7.95 1.20 0.21
N LYS A 141 -7.16 0.20 -0.21
CA LYS A 141 -7.49 -0.75 -1.27
C LYS A 141 -7.94 -2.10 -0.73
N ASP A 142 -7.25 -2.65 0.26
CA ASP A 142 -7.63 -3.88 0.94
C ASP A 142 -8.06 -3.60 2.39
N LYS A 143 -9.32 -3.22 2.55
CA LYS A 143 -9.93 -2.96 3.86
C LYS A 143 -10.11 -4.24 4.68
N SER A 144 -9.94 -5.43 4.10
CA SER A 144 -10.18 -6.71 4.76
C SER A 144 -8.91 -7.34 5.35
N ASN A 145 -7.76 -6.68 5.18
CA ASN A 145 -6.50 -7.18 5.70
C ASN A 145 -6.33 -6.85 7.19
N TYR A 146 -6.82 -7.76 8.04
CA TYR A 146 -6.78 -7.59 9.49
C TYR A 146 -5.36 -7.57 10.07
N ASN A 147 -4.42 -8.30 9.43
CA ASN A 147 -3.02 -8.31 9.86
C ASN A 147 -2.39 -6.93 9.67
N VAL A 148 -2.51 -6.35 8.47
CA VAL A 148 -1.97 -5.01 8.19
C VAL A 148 -2.62 -3.93 9.05
N ARG A 149 -3.94 -4.01 9.31
CA ARG A 149 -4.60 -3.09 10.26
C ARG A 149 -4.02 -3.23 11.67
N CYS A 150 -3.71 -4.46 12.09
CA CYS A 150 -3.09 -4.73 13.39
C CYS A 150 -1.63 -4.23 13.46
N ASP A 151 -0.87 -4.34 12.37
CA ASP A 151 0.49 -3.81 12.27
C ASP A 151 0.49 -2.28 12.30
N LEU A 152 -0.43 -1.63 11.57
CA LEU A 152 -0.65 -0.19 11.64
C LEU A 152 -1.01 0.26 13.06
N ALA A 153 -1.89 -0.46 13.76
CA ALA A 153 -2.20 -0.17 15.16
C ALA A 153 -0.96 -0.33 16.05
N THR A 154 -0.09 -1.29 15.77
CA THR A 154 1.18 -1.48 16.49
C THR A 154 2.14 -0.32 16.27
N CYS A 155 2.24 0.22 15.05
CA CYS A 155 2.97 1.47 14.80
C CYS A 155 2.42 2.58 15.71
N TYR A 156 1.09 2.76 15.77
CA TYR A 156 0.49 3.76 16.64
C TYR A 156 0.77 3.53 18.14
N ILE A 157 0.80 2.28 18.60
CA ILE A 157 1.19 1.92 19.97
C ILE A 157 2.63 2.35 20.26
N ARG A 158 3.58 2.01 19.37
CA ARG A 158 5.01 2.35 19.53
C ARG A 158 5.25 3.87 19.54
N LEU A 159 4.36 4.62 18.89
CA LEU A 159 4.36 6.10 18.90
C LEU A 159 3.54 6.71 20.05
N ASN A 160 3.09 5.90 21.02
CA ASN A 160 2.25 6.31 22.14
C ASN A 160 0.92 6.97 21.73
N LYS A 161 0.47 6.76 20.48
CA LYS A 161 -0.80 7.26 19.93
C LYS A 161 -1.91 6.25 20.23
N TYR A 162 -2.13 5.97 21.52
CA TYR A 162 -2.98 4.88 21.96
C TYR A 162 -4.44 4.99 21.50
N ASP A 163 -5.02 6.20 21.43
CA ASP A 163 -6.40 6.37 20.97
C ASP A 163 -6.60 5.91 19.52
N LYS A 164 -5.64 6.20 18.63
CA LYS A 164 -5.68 5.72 17.24
C LYS A 164 -5.56 4.20 17.16
N ALA A 165 -4.64 3.63 17.94
CA ALA A 165 -4.46 2.19 18.00
C ALA A 165 -5.72 1.48 18.51
N ILE A 166 -6.32 1.97 19.59
CA ILE A 166 -7.55 1.42 20.19
C ILE A 166 -8.68 1.40 19.17
N ASN A 167 -8.89 2.49 18.43
CA ASN A 167 -9.94 2.57 17.41
C ASN A 167 -9.73 1.52 16.31
N LEU A 168 -8.53 1.45 15.73
CA LEU A 168 -8.20 0.47 14.70
C LEU A 168 -8.38 -0.97 15.18
N LEU A 169 -7.99 -1.25 16.42
CA LEU A 169 -8.08 -2.60 16.99
C LEU A 169 -9.53 -3.00 17.29
N LYS A 170 -10.35 -2.06 17.79
CA LYS A 170 -11.79 -2.27 17.98
C LYS A 170 -12.48 -2.55 16.63
N GLU A 171 -12.17 -1.78 15.58
CA GLU A 171 -12.64 -2.06 14.22
C GLU A 171 -12.19 -3.44 13.73
N ASN A 172 -10.94 -3.82 14.00
CA ASN A 172 -10.40 -5.11 13.59
C ASN A 172 -11.13 -6.29 14.25
N ILE A 173 -11.40 -6.18 15.56
CA ILE A 173 -12.12 -7.20 16.35
C ILE A 173 -13.59 -7.28 15.95
N GLN A 174 -14.22 -6.14 15.64
CA GLN A 174 -15.59 -6.13 15.09
C GLN A 174 -15.69 -6.90 13.77
N ALA A 175 -14.68 -6.77 12.90
CA ALA A 175 -14.66 -7.46 11.61
C ALA A 175 -14.16 -8.92 11.70
N ASN A 176 -13.24 -9.20 12.63
CA ASN A 176 -12.71 -10.54 12.89
C ASN A 176 -12.45 -10.75 14.39
N TYR A 177 -13.48 -11.23 15.09
CA TYR A 177 -13.44 -11.47 16.52
C TYR A 177 -12.39 -12.51 16.95
N ASN A 178 -11.94 -13.40 16.07
CA ASN A 178 -10.94 -14.40 16.42
C ASN A 178 -9.50 -13.93 16.12
N HIS A 179 -9.30 -12.66 15.76
CA HIS A 179 -7.98 -12.12 15.46
C HIS A 179 -7.16 -11.94 16.75
N LEU A 180 -6.46 -13.00 17.14
CA LEU A 180 -5.78 -13.12 18.44
C LEU A 180 -4.84 -11.95 18.76
N GLN A 181 -4.02 -11.53 17.80
CA GLN A 181 -3.06 -10.43 17.98
C GLN A 181 -3.76 -9.10 18.28
N SER A 182 -4.98 -8.88 17.75
CA SER A 182 -5.70 -7.64 18.01
C SER A 182 -6.23 -7.54 19.43
N HIS A 183 -6.70 -8.65 20.03
CA HIS A 183 -7.08 -8.66 21.44
C HIS A 183 -5.89 -8.35 22.34
N PHE A 184 -4.73 -8.95 22.07
CA PHE A 184 -3.50 -8.66 22.83
C PHE A 184 -3.09 -7.19 22.71
N ASN A 185 -3.00 -6.67 21.49
CA ASN A 185 -2.62 -5.29 21.24
C ASN A 185 -3.64 -4.29 21.81
N LEU A 186 -4.93 -4.62 21.80
CA LEU A 186 -5.98 -3.75 22.36
C LEU A 186 -5.85 -3.68 23.87
N SER A 187 -5.69 -4.83 24.54
CA SER A 187 -5.42 -4.87 25.97
C SER A 187 -4.18 -4.04 26.35
N TYR A 188 -3.08 -4.18 25.59
CA TYR A 188 -1.87 -3.38 25.82
C TYR A 188 -2.14 -1.88 25.67
N ALA A 189 -2.76 -1.45 24.56
CA ALA A 189 -3.04 -0.04 24.30
C ALA A 189 -4.00 0.56 25.36
N LEU A 190 -5.04 -0.17 25.76
CA LEU A 190 -5.96 0.23 26.82
C LEU A 190 -5.22 0.42 28.13
N LYS A 191 -4.35 -0.52 28.51
CA LYS A 191 -3.53 -0.44 29.73
C LYS A 191 -2.64 0.80 29.73
N GLN A 192 -1.93 1.07 28.63
CA GLN A 192 -1.07 2.25 28.51
C GLN A 192 -1.86 3.57 28.54
N SER A 193 -3.11 3.55 28.04
CA SER A 193 -4.02 4.70 28.12
C SER A 193 -4.73 4.88 29.47
N GLY A 194 -4.43 4.04 30.47
CA GLY A 194 -5.05 4.10 31.81
C GLY A 194 -6.42 3.42 31.93
N LYS A 195 -6.94 2.80 30.86
CA LYS A 195 -8.22 2.09 30.83
C LYS A 195 -8.06 0.65 31.34
N ILE A 196 -7.62 0.51 32.60
CA ILE A 196 -7.17 -0.76 33.17
C ILE A 196 -8.27 -1.83 33.20
N THR A 197 -9.51 -1.46 33.51
CA THR A 197 -10.65 -2.40 33.55
C THR A 197 -10.91 -3.02 32.18
N GLU A 198 -11.08 -2.19 31.15
CA GLU A 198 -11.24 -2.65 29.76
C GLU A 198 -10.04 -3.49 29.30
N ALA A 199 -8.82 -3.11 29.69
CA ALA A 199 -7.62 -3.86 29.35
C ALA A 199 -7.63 -5.29 29.92
N ASN A 200 -8.08 -5.46 31.16
CA ASN A 200 -8.16 -6.76 31.82
C ASN A 200 -9.27 -7.63 31.21
N GLU A 201 -10.43 -7.05 30.90
CA GLU A 201 -11.51 -7.74 30.19
C GLU A 201 -11.03 -8.27 28.84
N GLU A 202 -10.34 -7.43 28.08
CA GLU A 202 -9.81 -7.77 26.76
C GLU A 202 -8.70 -8.83 26.84
N MET A 203 -7.83 -8.74 27.85
CA MET A 203 -6.81 -9.77 28.11
C MET A 203 -7.45 -11.13 28.41
N ASN A 204 -8.56 -11.16 29.15
CA ASN A 204 -9.28 -12.41 29.41
C ASN A 204 -9.83 -13.03 28.13
N VAL A 205 -10.33 -12.20 27.20
CA VAL A 205 -10.75 -12.67 25.87
C VAL A 205 -9.58 -13.26 25.10
N TYR A 206 -8.43 -12.56 25.05
CA TYR A 206 -7.20 -13.07 24.42
C TYR A 206 -6.80 -14.44 24.97
N GLN A 207 -6.76 -14.62 26.30
CA GLN A 207 -6.37 -15.91 26.91
C GLN A 207 -7.35 -17.03 26.54
N LYS A 208 -8.65 -16.73 26.53
CA LYS A 208 -9.69 -17.69 26.14
C LYS A 208 -9.61 -18.09 24.67
N LEU A 209 -9.23 -17.17 23.78
CA LEU A 209 -9.02 -17.46 22.37
C LEU A 209 -7.74 -18.28 22.16
N LYS A 210 -6.66 -17.90 22.84
CA LYS A 210 -5.37 -18.60 22.78
C LYS A 210 -5.48 -20.06 23.25
N SER A 211 -6.25 -20.34 24.30
CA SER A 211 -6.41 -21.70 24.83
C SER A 211 -7.22 -22.64 23.93
N LYS A 212 -7.80 -22.14 22.83
CA LYS A 212 -8.60 -22.93 21.87
C LYS A 212 -7.83 -23.30 20.60
N GLN A 213 -6.61 -22.78 20.44
CA GLN A 213 -5.71 -23.08 19.31
C GLN A 213 -4.72 -24.17 19.71
#